data_AF-A0A1W9MYN0-F1
#
_entry.id   AF-A0A1W9MYN0-F1
#
_cell.length_a   1.000
_cell.length_b   1.000
_cell.length_c   1.000
_cell.angle_alpha   90.00
_cell.angle_beta   90.00
_cell.angle_gamma   90.00
#
_symmetry.space_group_name_H-M   'P 1'
#
loop_
_entity.id
_entity.type
_entity.pdbx_description
1 polymer ?
#
loop_
_entity_poly.entity_id
_entity_poly.type
_entity_poly.pdbx_seq_one_letter_code
_entity_poly.pdbx_strand_id
1 'polypeptide(L)'
;MTEEHSDILLQDIKTRLHNLKEFRELGIPLKKFKRDTTEIKIRLMKWIRYQRSQECSYQQIQQKLIAEGVLTLSGKVRWDTRTISKLEKGRW
;
A
#
# COMPACT_ATOMS: atom_id res chain seq x y z
N MET A 1 1.71 -9.48 -16.16
CA MET A 1 0.56 -8.90 -15.44
C MET A 1 0.00 -7.81 -16.33
N THR A 2 -1.26 -7.90 -16.70
CA THR A 2 -1.99 -6.86 -17.44
C THR A 2 -2.38 -5.73 -16.48
N GLU A 3 -2.63 -4.53 -17.01
CA GLU A 3 -2.97 -3.32 -16.25
C GLU A 3 -4.18 -3.55 -15.32
N GLU A 4 -5.19 -4.28 -15.80
CA GLU A 4 -6.37 -4.71 -15.05
C GLU A 4 -6.05 -5.49 -13.76
N HIS A 5 -4.99 -6.31 -13.75
CA HIS A 5 -4.55 -7.02 -12.55
C HIS A 5 -3.87 -6.09 -11.52
N SER A 6 -3.31 -4.97 -11.97
CA SER A 6 -2.69 -3.98 -11.10
C SER A 6 -3.74 -3.21 -10.30
N ASP A 7 -4.86 -2.87 -10.94
CA ASP A 7 -5.94 -2.11 -10.33
C ASP A 7 -6.74 -2.96 -9.34
N ILE A 8 -7.02 -4.23 -9.68
CA ILE A 8 -7.62 -5.21 -8.74
C ILE A 8 -6.74 -5.37 -7.50
N LEU A 9 -5.42 -5.46 -7.67
CA LEU A 9 -4.48 -5.59 -6.56
C LEU A 9 -4.47 -4.34 -5.68
N LEU A 10 -4.53 -3.14 -6.27
CA LEU A 10 -4.54 -1.88 -5.53
C LEU A 10 -5.82 -1.68 -4.74
N GLN A 11 -6.97 -2.04 -5.33
CA GLN A 11 -8.28 -1.96 -4.67
C GLN A 11 -8.39 -2.93 -3.49
N ASP A 12 -7.84 -4.14 -3.63
CA ASP A 12 -7.74 -5.09 -2.52
C ASP A 12 -6.86 -4.56 -1.38
N ILE A 13 -5.68 -4.00 -1.71
CA ILE A 13 -4.81 -3.36 -0.72
C ILE A 13 -5.55 -2.24 0.02
N LYS A 14 -6.24 -1.37 -0.70
CA LYS A 14 -7.05 -0.27 -0.14
C LYS A 14 -8.10 -0.81 0.83
N THR A 15 -8.88 -1.79 0.40
CA THR A 15 -9.95 -2.39 1.22
C THR A 15 -9.39 -2.96 2.52
N ARG A 16 -8.31 -3.74 2.46
CA ARG A 16 -7.71 -4.35 3.65
C ARG A 16 -7.11 -3.31 4.60
N LEU A 17 -6.53 -2.23 4.08
CA LEU A 17 -6.04 -1.12 4.90
C LEU A 17 -7.17 -0.35 5.60
N HIS A 18 -8.31 -0.16 4.92
CA HIS A 18 -9.50 0.44 5.53
C HIS A 18 -10.05 -0.44 6.66
N ASN A 19 -10.18 -1.74 6.44
CA ASN A 19 -10.61 -2.67 7.49
C ASN A 19 -9.68 -2.62 8.72
N LEU A 20 -8.36 -2.54 8.51
CA LEU A 20 -7.40 -2.38 9.61
C LEU A 20 -7.57 -1.05 10.36
N LYS A 21 -7.90 0.03 9.65
CA LYS A 21 -8.20 1.32 10.26
C LYS A 21 -9.47 1.23 11.12
N GLU A 22 -10.52 0.59 10.63
CA GLU A 22 -11.76 0.38 11.37
C GLU A 22 -11.52 -0.44 12.66
N PHE A 23 -10.77 -1.55 12.57
CA PHE A 23 -10.43 -2.33 13.77
C PHE A 23 -9.64 -1.51 14.79
N ARG A 24 -8.76 -0.62 14.34
CA ARG A 24 -8.03 0.29 15.23
C ARG A 24 -8.95 1.32 15.88
N GLU A 25 -9.93 1.84 15.16
CA GLU A 25 -10.94 2.77 15.69
C GLU A 25 -11.85 2.08 16.72
N LEU A 26 -12.08 0.78 16.56
CA LEU A 26 -12.74 -0.09 17.55
C LEU A 26 -11.85 -0.45 18.76
N GLY A 27 -10.64 0.12 18.86
CA GLY A 27 -9.70 -0.13 19.97
C GLY A 27 -8.93 -1.45 19.88
N ILE A 28 -9.03 -2.18 18.77
CA ILE A 28 -8.32 -3.46 18.60
C ILE A 28 -6.85 -3.19 18.21
N PRO A 29 -5.88 -3.72 18.96
CA PRO A 29 -4.47 -3.48 18.67
C PRO A 29 -4.03 -4.16 17.37
N LEU A 30 -3.37 -3.39 16.49
CA LEU A 30 -2.84 -3.86 15.20
C LEU A 30 -1.88 -5.06 15.29
N LYS A 31 -1.29 -5.31 16.47
CA LYS A 31 -0.48 -6.52 16.75
C LYS A 31 -1.25 -7.81 16.43
N LYS A 32 -2.57 -7.83 16.61
CA LYS A 32 -3.43 -8.99 16.30
C LYS A 32 -3.52 -9.26 14.79
N PHE A 33 -3.25 -8.25 13.96
CA PHE A 33 -3.32 -8.32 12.50
C PHE A 33 -1.92 -8.32 11.86
N LYS A 34 -0.91 -8.85 12.55
CA LYS A 34 0.46 -8.94 12.03
C LYS A 34 0.54 -9.68 10.69
N ARG A 35 -0.28 -10.72 10.51
CA ARG A 35 -0.35 -11.49 9.26
C ARG A 35 -0.89 -10.62 8.11
N ASP A 36 -2.01 -9.94 8.32
CA ASP A 36 -2.63 -9.07 7.30
C ASP A 36 -1.73 -7.90 6.94
N THR A 37 -1.16 -7.20 7.93
CA THR A 37 -0.23 -6.09 7.70
C THR A 37 1.01 -6.52 6.90
N THR A 38 1.52 -7.72 7.16
CA THR A 38 2.64 -8.29 6.39
C THR A 38 2.23 -8.62 4.95
N GLU A 39 1.05 -9.19 4.76
CA GLU A 39 0.56 -9.54 3.44
C GLU A 39 0.26 -8.30 2.58
N ILE A 40 -0.40 -7.29 3.15
CA ILE A 40 -0.62 -5.98 2.53
C ILE A 40 0.72 -5.37 2.12
N LYS A 41 1.73 -5.40 3.00
CA LYS A 41 3.07 -4.90 2.71
C LYS A 41 3.70 -5.60 1.50
N ILE A 42 3.60 -6.92 1.43
CA ILE A 42 4.14 -7.71 0.30
C ILE A 42 3.40 -7.37 -1.00
N ARG A 43 2.06 -7.31 -0.96
CA ARG A 43 1.23 -6.97 -2.13
C ARG A 43 1.56 -5.57 -2.63
N LEU A 44 1.67 -4.59 -1.73
CA LEU A 44 2.01 -3.21 -2.05
C LEU A 44 3.43 -3.07 -2.62
N MET A 45 4.39 -3.81 -2.07
CA MET A 45 5.74 -3.88 -2.61
C MET A 45 5.77 -4.44 -4.04
N LYS A 46 5.02 -5.53 -4.29
CA LYS A 46 4.88 -6.11 -5.64
C LYS A 46 4.24 -5.12 -6.61
N TRP A 47 3.18 -4.44 -6.19
CA TRP A 47 2.52 -3.43 -6.99
C TRP A 47 3.45 -2.26 -7.34
N ILE A 48 4.18 -1.71 -6.36
CA ILE A 48 5.15 -0.62 -6.60
C ILE A 48 6.25 -1.08 -7.56
N ARG A 49 6.82 -2.28 -7.37
CA ARG A 49 7.85 -2.83 -8.29
C ARG A 49 7.31 -2.99 -9.71
N TYR A 50 6.07 -3.42 -9.85
CA TYR A 50 5.42 -3.50 -11.15
C TYR A 50 5.27 -2.11 -11.79
N GLN A 51 4.76 -1.12 -11.08
CA GLN A 51 4.66 0.26 -11.60
C GLN A 51 6.05 0.81 -11.99
N ARG A 52 7.09 0.54 -11.19
CA ARG A 52 8.48 0.90 -11.52
C ARG A 52 8.99 0.22 -12.79
N SER A 53 8.58 -1.02 -13.06
CA SER A 53 8.90 -1.73 -14.31
C SER A 53 8.18 -1.13 -15.53
N GLN A 54 7.07 -0.42 -15.32
CA GLN A 54 6.36 0.35 -16.34
C GLN A 54 6.87 1.79 -16.42
N GLU A 55 8.13 2.03 -16.02
CA GLU A 55 8.79 3.34 -16.03
C GLU A 55 8.12 4.45 -15.19
N CYS A 56 7.14 4.12 -14.35
CA CYS A 56 6.52 5.11 -13.47
C CYS A 56 7.53 5.62 -12.44
N SER A 57 7.68 6.94 -12.34
CA SER A 57 8.46 7.59 -11.28
C SER A 57 7.83 7.41 -9.90
N TYR A 58 8.62 7.52 -8.83
CA TYR A 58 8.06 7.50 -7.47
C TYR A 58 7.04 8.61 -7.22
N GLN A 59 7.17 9.76 -7.90
CA GLN A 59 6.21 10.86 -7.82
C GLN A 59 4.87 10.47 -8.46
N GLN A 60 4.89 9.82 -9.63
CA GLN A 60 3.67 9.31 -10.27
C GLN A 60 3.00 8.22 -9.42
N ILE A 61 3.80 7.31 -8.84
CA ILE A 61 3.28 6.28 -7.92
C ILE A 61 2.66 6.92 -6.67
N GLN A 62 3.31 7.94 -6.10
CA GLN A 62 2.76 8.71 -5.00
C GLN A 62 1.42 9.37 -5.37
N GLN A 63 1.35 10.04 -6.53
CA GLN A 63 0.12 10.66 -7.01
C GLN A 63 -1.00 9.64 -7.19
N LYS A 64 -0.72 8.46 -7.78
CA LYS A 64 -1.70 7.37 -7.89
C LYS A 64 -2.19 6.90 -6.52
N LEU A 65 -1.29 6.64 -5.57
CA LEU A 65 -1.68 6.19 -4.22
C LEU A 65 -2.54 7.23 -3.48
N ILE A 66 -2.23 8.53 -3.65
CA ILE A 66 -3.00 9.62 -3.06
C ILE A 66 -4.36 9.79 -3.76
N ALA A 67 -4.40 9.77 -5.09
CA ALA A 67 -5.62 9.89 -5.87
C ALA A 67 -6.61 8.76 -5.56
N GLU A 68 -6.10 7.54 -5.41
CA GLU A 68 -6.88 6.37 -5.04
C GLU A 68 -7.25 6.33 -3.55
N GLY A 69 -6.72 7.24 -2.72
CA GLY A 69 -6.97 7.27 -1.28
C GLY A 69 -6.38 6.08 -0.52
N VAL A 70 -5.31 5.47 -1.03
CA VAL A 70 -4.66 4.33 -0.39
C VAL A 70 -3.99 4.79 0.91
N LEU A 71 -4.35 4.17 2.03
CA LEU A 71 -3.73 4.47 3.31
C LEU A 71 -2.28 3.93 3.37
N THR A 72 -1.44 4.55 4.17
CA THR A 72 -0.17 3.96 4.60
C THR A 72 -0.41 2.82 5.59
N LEU A 73 0.59 1.97 5.83
CA LEU A 73 0.53 0.92 6.87
C LEU A 73 0.25 1.48 8.28
N SER A 74 0.48 2.78 8.51
CA SER A 74 0.16 3.48 9.75
C SER A 74 -1.28 4.04 9.80
N GLY A 75 -2.06 3.87 8.73
CA GLY A 75 -3.43 4.36 8.57
C GLY A 75 -3.55 5.82 8.12
N LYS A 76 -2.45 6.48 7.68
CA LYS A 76 -2.45 7.87 7.22
C LYS A 76 -2.49 7.94 5.69
N VAL A 77 -3.13 8.94 5.09
CA VAL A 77 -3.16 9.16 3.62
C VAL A 77 -1.85 9.78 3.07
N ARG A 78 -0.92 10.16 3.95
CA ARG A 78 0.32 10.83 3.55
C ARG A 78 1.37 9.85 3.02
N TRP A 79 1.35 9.62 1.71
CA TRP A 79 2.42 8.95 0.98
C TRP A 79 3.50 9.95 0.57
N ASP A 80 4.76 9.55 0.73
CA ASP A 80 5.92 10.28 0.23
C ASP A 80 6.84 9.34 -0.56
N THR A 81 7.58 9.89 -1.53
CA THR A 81 8.48 9.13 -2.42
C THR A 81 9.55 8.33 -1.68
N ARG A 82 10.03 8.81 -0.52
CA ARG A 82 11.05 8.12 0.29
C ARG A 82 10.46 6.87 0.93
N THR A 83 9.24 6.95 1.45
CA THR A 83 8.48 5.83 1.99
C THR A 83 8.22 4.77 0.92
N ILE A 84 7.81 5.19 -0.28
CA ILE A 84 7.59 4.30 -1.44
C ILE A 84 8.89 3.59 -1.83
N SER A 85 10.00 4.34 -1.97
CA SER A 85 11.30 3.77 -2.32
C SER A 85 11.84 2.79 -1.26
N LYS A 86 11.69 3.11 0.03
CA LYS A 86 12.04 2.18 1.12
C LYS A 86 11.22 0.89 1.05
N LEU A 87 9.93 1.01 0.76
CA LEU A 87 9.01 -0.11 0.68
C LEU A 87 9.34 -1.03 -0.51
N GLU A 88 9.60 -0.45 -1.69
CA GLU A 88 10.07 -1.19 -2.86
C GLU A 88 11.37 -1.98 -2.58
N LYS A 89 12.33 -1.34 -1.91
CA LYS A 89 13.65 -1.91 -1.57
C LYS A 89 13.60 -2.87 -0.38
N GLY A 90 12.46 -3.02 0.29
CA GLY A 90 12.32 -3.87 1.48
C GLY A 90 13.13 -3.40 2.70
N ARG A 91 13.58 -2.15 2.74
CA ARG A 91 14.36 -1.58 3.85
C ARG A 91 13.40 -0.97 4.89
N TRP A 92 12.96 -1.79 5.85
CA TRP A 92 11.96 -1.42 6.86
C TRP A 92 12.17 -2.17 8.17
#